data_AF-A0A836HZ10-F1
#
_entry.id   AF-A0A836HZ10-F1
#
_cell.length_a   1.000
_cell.length_b   1.000
_cell.length_c   1.000
_cell.angle_alpha   90.00
_cell.angle_beta   90.00
_cell.angle_gamma   90.00
#
_symmetry.space_group_name_H-M   'P 1'
#
loop_
_entity.id
_entity.type
_entity.pdbx_description
1 polymer ?
#
loop_
_entity_poly.entity_id
_entity_poly.type
_entity_poly.pdbx_seq_one_letter_code
_entity_poly.pdbx_strand_id
1 'polypeptide(L)'
;MAPKRKVASKVSPASEEADHDGAEERATAPVIETPDAVAEEAATARAVEPAAPVPVSGSTTEMYSQLQSILSVDGTLVNHYLPQVLELVQAAESAETPILMRVRFLEFVGQHVAAVRDNNALRKVVTSLVKIVGGADNTPQLLTAAVQAFAGLGPVSVVDKNWEYLAREGADVLMQVMVDRDAFPESVRLAASKSLDSLTSSAFRSVLAKLLHWLSLDREEDDEEQVQKERHMALARLTRLIMAPSQRKHWTEETQLYAEPLLQRVLSTVNVREFSQLVRVTAHLPINHDKGNLPLLSWYVKTHRLNDDRHLEAVAIISRFVGSSVEYDLYTALEAAGITSRDIDASSDRSVDTAKVVLLASRIATPEAAEKLYPYVFGQVASMMSDMRGTLTTANLITVEAFLFAAVALARKRSAEALQQLNDASFNASATLAAKTAADVHKQVVFAVKKAAQSKEADAACANAVASLNNIKAIIEAFASKRLPLGEMKESWTRGTNSIPVPKRDREAPRGAMPPPPGLPATSEARKRRSNSPRAPDRKRPRNNQNSHESPRRSRRGGRR
;
A
#
# COMPACT_ATOMS: atom_id res chain seq x y z
N MET A 1 -6.63 -52.21 25.60
CA MET A 1 -6.74 -53.42 24.76
C MET A 1 -6.50 -53.02 23.32
N ALA A 2 -5.46 -53.59 22.70
CA ALA A 2 -5.17 -53.49 21.27
C ALA A 2 -5.91 -54.61 20.50
N PRO A 3 -5.88 -54.61 19.17
CA PRO A 3 -4.75 -55.27 18.53
C PRO A 3 -4.13 -54.54 17.33
N LYS A 4 -2.83 -54.80 17.20
CA LYS A 4 -1.91 -54.47 16.12
C LYS A 4 -2.13 -55.41 14.92
N ARG A 5 -1.78 -54.95 13.70
CA ARG A 5 -1.05 -55.78 12.73
C ARG A 5 -0.05 -54.92 11.94
N LYS A 6 1.19 -55.44 11.84
CA LYS A 6 2.37 -54.93 11.12
C LYS A 6 2.80 -56.02 10.11
N VAL A 7 3.76 -55.65 9.27
CA VAL A 7 4.64 -56.43 8.35
C VAL A 7 4.12 -56.43 6.91
N ALA A 8 4.61 -55.61 5.96
CA ALA A 8 5.94 -55.39 5.37
C ALA A 8 6.27 -56.37 4.22
N SER A 9 6.60 -55.84 3.03
CA SER A 9 7.73 -56.33 2.23
C SER A 9 8.13 -55.34 1.12
N LYS A 10 9.45 -55.17 0.98
CA LYS A 10 10.19 -54.55 -0.14
C LYS A 10 10.02 -55.38 -1.43
N VAL A 11 10.26 -54.76 -2.59
CA VAL A 11 11.27 -55.14 -3.62
C VAL A 11 11.04 -54.30 -4.89
N SER A 12 12.09 -53.62 -5.36
CA SER A 12 12.26 -53.11 -6.74
C SER A 12 12.95 -54.18 -7.61
N PRO A 13 12.78 -54.12 -8.94
CA PRO A 13 13.90 -53.77 -9.85
C PRO A 13 13.45 -52.73 -10.92
N ALA A 14 14.26 -51.73 -11.33
CA ALA A 14 15.34 -51.73 -12.34
C ALA A 14 14.86 -52.22 -13.73
N SER A 15 15.17 -51.67 -14.91
CA SER A 15 15.91 -50.49 -15.42
C SER A 15 15.93 -50.64 -16.96
N GLU A 16 15.83 -49.56 -17.76
CA GLU A 16 16.24 -49.45 -19.18
C GLU A 16 16.39 -47.93 -19.45
N GLU A 17 17.59 -47.34 -19.39
CA GLU A 17 18.63 -47.19 -20.44
C GLU A 17 18.17 -46.50 -21.75
N ALA A 18 18.63 -45.26 -21.92
CA ALA A 18 19.09 -44.71 -23.20
C ALA A 18 20.08 -43.57 -22.92
N ASP A 19 21.33 -43.81 -23.31
CA ASP A 19 22.51 -42.95 -23.22
C ASP A 19 22.41 -41.64 -24.03
N HIS A 20 23.08 -40.60 -23.55
CA HIS A 20 23.94 -39.77 -24.41
C HIS A 20 25.06 -39.08 -23.60
N ASP A 21 26.30 -39.41 -23.95
CA ASP A 21 27.60 -38.85 -23.55
C ASP A 21 27.63 -37.31 -23.43
N GLY A 22 28.31 -36.69 -22.45
CA GLY A 22 29.77 -36.50 -22.36
C GLY A 22 30.16 -35.21 -23.11
N ALA A 23 30.79 -34.18 -22.54
CA ALA A 23 32.00 -34.15 -21.73
C ALA A 23 32.15 -32.81 -20.97
N GLU A 24 32.78 -32.88 -19.80
CA GLU A 24 33.32 -31.74 -19.05
C GLU A 24 34.65 -31.28 -19.67
N GLU A 25 34.79 -29.99 -19.99
CA GLU A 25 36.08 -29.38 -20.35
C GLU A 25 36.51 -28.41 -19.25
N ARG A 26 37.46 -28.86 -18.42
CA ARG A 26 38.26 -28.03 -17.51
C ARG A 26 39.35 -27.33 -18.32
N ALA A 27 39.25 -26.03 -18.50
CA ALA A 27 40.32 -25.21 -19.07
C ALA A 27 41.32 -24.80 -17.97
N THR A 28 42.44 -25.52 -17.88
CA THR A 28 43.70 -25.06 -17.26
C THR A 28 44.53 -24.32 -18.31
N ALA A 29 44.86 -23.06 -18.07
CA ALA A 29 45.79 -22.28 -18.90
C ALA A 29 47.20 -22.22 -18.26
N PRO A 30 48.28 -22.18 -19.06
CA PRO A 30 49.60 -22.63 -18.67
C PRO A 30 50.52 -21.54 -18.08
N VAL A 31 51.49 -22.02 -17.29
CA VAL A 31 52.66 -21.30 -16.78
C VAL A 31 53.65 -21.00 -17.92
N ILE A 32 54.14 -19.76 -18.00
CA ILE A 32 55.29 -19.37 -18.82
C ILE A 32 56.31 -18.71 -17.90
N GLU A 33 57.49 -19.33 -17.79
CA GLU A 33 58.72 -18.72 -17.23
C GLU A 33 59.60 -18.21 -18.38
N THR A 34 60.29 -17.07 -18.18
CA THR A 34 61.63 -16.67 -18.68
C THR A 34 61.91 -15.17 -18.37
N PRO A 35 63.17 -14.67 -18.31
CA PRO A 35 63.82 -14.28 -17.05
C PRO A 35 64.33 -12.81 -16.96
N ASP A 36 64.79 -12.45 -15.75
CA ASP A 36 65.70 -11.37 -15.30
C ASP A 36 65.77 -9.98 -15.98
N ALA A 37 65.47 -8.94 -15.18
CA ALA A 37 66.25 -7.71 -15.12
C ALA A 37 66.13 -7.03 -13.73
N VAL A 38 67.28 -6.66 -13.17
CA VAL A 38 67.50 -6.11 -11.82
C VAL A 38 67.38 -4.58 -11.78
N ALA A 39 66.93 -4.08 -10.62
CA ALA A 39 67.06 -2.73 -10.03
C ALA A 39 66.27 -1.55 -10.66
N GLU A 40 65.41 -0.91 -9.86
CA GLU A 40 65.86 0.18 -8.98
C GLU A 40 64.80 0.53 -7.92
N GLU A 41 65.31 1.04 -6.80
CA GLU A 41 64.69 1.26 -5.51
C GLU A 41 63.78 2.51 -5.52
N ALA A 42 62.52 2.36 -5.09
CA ALA A 42 61.69 3.50 -4.68
C ALA A 42 60.87 3.10 -3.46
N ALA A 43 61.27 3.66 -2.32
CA ALA A 43 60.64 3.53 -1.01
C ALA A 43 59.11 3.59 -1.09
N THR A 44 58.45 2.47 -0.80
CA THR A 44 57.03 2.43 -0.46
C THR A 44 56.85 1.68 0.84
N ALA A 45 56.06 2.30 1.70
CA ALA A 45 55.87 1.99 3.11
C ALA A 45 55.78 0.49 3.40
N ARG A 46 56.53 0.06 4.42
CA ARG A 46 56.27 -1.20 5.14
C ARG A 46 54.76 -1.36 5.29
N ALA A 47 54.20 -2.38 4.66
CA ALA A 47 52.93 -2.93 5.09
C ALA A 47 53.13 -3.33 6.55
N VAL A 48 52.52 -2.55 7.45
CA VAL A 48 52.48 -2.86 8.87
C VAL A 48 51.78 -4.21 8.99
N GLU A 49 52.53 -5.25 9.37
CA GLU A 49 51.94 -6.51 9.85
C GLU A 49 50.84 -6.15 10.86
N PRO A 50 49.67 -6.81 10.85
CA PRO A 50 48.62 -6.52 11.82
C PRO A 50 49.22 -6.76 13.21
N ALA A 51 49.36 -5.69 14.00
CA ALA A 51 49.88 -5.77 15.35
C ALA A 51 49.10 -6.85 16.11
N ALA A 52 49.81 -7.75 16.77
CA ALA A 52 49.19 -8.79 17.59
C ALA A 52 48.14 -8.16 18.53
N PRO A 53 46.95 -8.77 18.67
CA PRO A 53 45.87 -8.19 19.47
C PRO A 53 46.37 -7.94 20.89
N VAL A 54 46.16 -6.72 21.38
CA VAL A 54 46.56 -6.31 22.74
C VAL A 54 45.76 -7.17 23.72
N PRO A 55 46.40 -7.87 24.67
CA PRO A 55 45.68 -8.73 25.60
C PRO A 55 44.71 -7.89 26.45
N VAL A 56 43.43 -8.28 26.42
CA VAL A 56 42.36 -7.67 27.22
C VAL A 56 42.05 -8.62 28.38
N SER A 57 42.16 -8.13 29.61
CA SER A 57 41.89 -8.89 30.83
C SER A 57 41.53 -7.97 32.01
N GLY A 58 40.87 -8.53 33.03
CA GLY A 58 40.44 -7.81 34.23
C GLY A 58 38.96 -8.03 34.54
N SER A 59 38.43 -7.19 35.42
CA SER A 59 36.98 -7.13 35.68
C SER A 59 36.21 -6.72 34.42
N THR A 60 34.91 -7.00 34.35
CA THR A 60 34.06 -6.66 33.19
C THR A 60 34.08 -5.16 32.86
N THR A 61 34.23 -4.30 33.87
CA THR A 61 34.36 -2.84 33.70
C THR A 61 35.70 -2.45 33.07
N GLU A 62 36.80 -3.08 33.48
CA GLU A 62 38.14 -2.84 32.91
C GLU A 62 38.24 -3.39 31.50
N MET A 63 37.66 -4.56 31.28
CA MET A 63 37.53 -5.17 29.96
C MET A 63 36.75 -4.25 29.01
N TYR A 64 35.63 -3.68 29.47
CA TYR A 64 34.86 -2.72 28.69
C TYR A 64 35.66 -1.46 28.34
N SER A 65 36.37 -0.86 29.29
CA SER A 65 37.14 0.37 29.01
C SER A 65 38.29 0.11 28.03
N GLN A 66 38.98 -1.01 28.15
CA GLN A 66 40.02 -1.44 27.23
C GLN A 66 39.45 -1.69 25.82
N LEU A 67 38.36 -2.45 25.72
CA LEU A 67 37.71 -2.74 24.44
C LEU A 67 37.14 -1.49 23.76
N GLN A 68 36.55 -0.57 24.53
CA GLN A 68 36.06 0.70 24.02
C GLN A 68 37.21 1.54 23.44
N SER A 69 38.36 1.57 24.12
CA SER A 69 39.54 2.26 23.60
C SER A 69 40.06 1.63 22.31
N ILE A 70 40.07 0.30 22.20
CA ILE A 70 40.59 -0.40 21.02
C ILE A 70 39.63 -0.27 19.83
N LEU A 71 38.35 -0.62 20.02
CA LEU A 71 37.37 -0.68 18.94
C LEU A 71 36.85 0.69 18.49
N SER A 72 37.05 1.74 19.30
CA SER A 72 36.81 3.12 18.84
C SER A 72 37.84 3.60 17.81
N VAL A 73 39.05 3.04 17.83
CA VAL A 73 40.10 3.33 16.84
C VAL A 73 39.91 2.47 15.58
N ASP A 74 39.65 1.17 15.76
CA ASP A 74 39.34 0.26 14.65
C ASP A 74 38.27 -0.77 15.05
N GLY A 75 37.03 -0.52 14.60
CA GLY A 75 35.89 -1.39 14.85
C GLY A 75 35.94 -2.74 14.14
N THR A 76 36.82 -2.92 13.14
CA THR A 76 36.96 -4.20 12.42
C THR A 76 37.64 -5.27 13.27
N LEU A 77 38.39 -4.85 14.30
CA LEU A 77 39.07 -5.72 15.24
C LEU A 77 38.13 -6.47 16.18
N VAL A 78 36.82 -6.22 16.16
CA VAL A 78 35.84 -6.89 17.04
C VAL A 78 35.93 -8.41 16.99
N ASN A 79 36.28 -8.98 15.84
CA ASN A 79 36.41 -10.42 15.66
C ASN A 79 37.62 -11.01 16.41
N HIS A 80 38.66 -10.23 16.68
CA HIS A 80 39.81 -10.65 17.50
C HIS A 80 39.49 -10.70 19.00
N TYR A 81 38.50 -9.90 19.43
CA TYR A 81 38.11 -9.75 20.84
C TYR A 81 36.72 -10.34 21.14
N LEU A 82 36.25 -11.24 20.26
CA LEU A 82 34.93 -11.83 20.34
C LEU A 82 34.63 -12.53 21.69
N PRO A 83 35.58 -13.27 22.32
CA PRO A 83 35.35 -13.87 23.63
C PRO A 83 35.03 -12.82 24.70
N GLN A 84 35.79 -11.73 24.74
CA GLN A 84 35.60 -10.64 25.70
C GLN A 84 34.29 -9.88 25.44
N VAL A 85 33.92 -9.68 24.17
CA VAL A 85 32.61 -9.11 23.82
C VAL A 85 31.46 -10.00 24.31
N LEU A 86 31.59 -11.32 24.19
CA LEU A 86 30.58 -12.26 24.69
C LEU A 86 30.51 -12.26 26.23
N GLU A 87 31.64 -12.10 26.92
CA GLU A 87 31.65 -11.93 28.39
C GLU A 87 30.91 -10.65 28.82
N LEU A 88 31.09 -9.53 28.11
CA LEU A 88 30.33 -8.31 28.37
C LEU A 88 28.82 -8.50 28.17
N VAL A 89 28.41 -9.27 27.15
CA VAL A 89 27.00 -9.61 26.91
C VAL A 89 26.42 -10.47 28.03
N GLN A 90 27.18 -11.47 28.50
CA GLN A 90 26.76 -12.31 29.63
C GLN A 90 26.69 -11.51 30.94
N ALA A 91 27.64 -10.60 31.16
CA ALA A 91 27.60 -9.68 32.30
C ALA A 91 26.36 -8.76 32.24
N ALA A 92 25.96 -8.33 31.04
CA ALA A 92 24.73 -7.55 30.85
C ALA A 92 23.45 -8.33 31.18
N GLU A 93 23.45 -9.66 31.01
CA GLU A 93 22.34 -10.55 31.40
C GLU A 93 22.22 -10.67 32.93
N SER A 94 23.34 -10.67 33.65
CA SER A 94 23.36 -10.87 35.11
C SER A 94 22.75 -9.69 35.89
N ALA A 95 21.81 -10.00 36.79
CA ALA A 95 21.24 -9.06 37.73
C ALA A 95 22.25 -8.53 38.77
N GLU A 96 23.37 -9.22 38.96
CA GLU A 96 24.45 -8.80 39.87
C GLU A 96 25.26 -7.63 39.31
N THR A 97 25.26 -7.43 37.99
CA THR A 97 25.97 -6.32 37.37
C THR A 97 25.17 -5.02 37.54
N PRO A 98 25.81 -3.90 37.92
CA PRO A 98 25.12 -2.63 38.05
C PRO A 98 24.40 -2.22 36.76
N ILE A 99 23.16 -1.75 36.88
CA ILE A 99 22.29 -1.42 35.74
C ILE A 99 22.94 -0.49 34.71
N LEU A 100 23.71 0.51 35.18
CA LEU A 100 24.42 1.45 34.32
C LEU A 100 25.46 0.72 33.44
N MET A 101 26.19 -0.24 34.02
CA MET A 101 27.18 -1.04 33.28
C MET A 101 26.51 -1.98 32.30
N ARG A 102 25.41 -2.63 32.69
CA ARG A 102 24.60 -3.49 31.80
C ARG A 102 24.14 -2.71 30.56
N VAL A 103 23.62 -1.51 30.75
CA VAL A 103 23.23 -0.60 29.64
C VAL A 103 24.43 -0.27 28.76
N ARG A 104 25.57 0.13 29.34
CA ARG A 104 26.78 0.50 28.58
C ARG A 104 27.34 -0.66 27.77
N PHE A 105 27.32 -1.88 28.32
CA PHE A 105 27.75 -3.08 27.62
C PHE A 105 26.85 -3.36 26.40
N LEU A 106 25.53 -3.26 26.56
CA LEU A 106 24.59 -3.45 25.45
C LEU A 106 24.72 -2.38 24.36
N GLU A 107 24.89 -1.10 24.74
CA GLU A 107 25.14 -0.01 23.80
C GLU A 107 26.40 -0.27 22.97
N PHE A 108 27.47 -0.72 23.63
CA PHE A 108 28.73 -1.05 22.99
C PHE A 108 28.61 -2.25 22.04
N VAL A 109 27.94 -3.31 22.47
CA VAL A 109 27.66 -4.48 21.63
C VAL A 109 26.84 -4.06 20.41
N GLY A 110 25.80 -3.23 20.59
CA GLY A 110 24.97 -2.71 19.50
C GLY A 110 25.76 -1.90 18.46
N GLN A 111 26.81 -1.18 18.87
CA GLN A 111 27.68 -0.42 17.97
C GLN A 111 28.57 -1.32 17.10
N HIS A 112 29.01 -2.45 17.63
CA HIS A 112 30.02 -3.29 16.97
C HIS A 112 29.48 -4.61 16.38
N VAL A 113 28.26 -5.04 16.74
CA VAL A 113 27.69 -6.33 16.28
C VAL A 113 27.62 -6.43 14.75
N ALA A 114 27.47 -5.30 14.05
CA ALA A 114 27.45 -5.25 12.59
C ALA A 114 28.75 -5.74 11.92
N ALA A 115 29.88 -5.69 12.64
CA ALA A 115 31.20 -6.12 12.16
C ALA A 115 31.56 -7.55 12.56
N VAL A 116 30.74 -8.22 13.37
CA VAL A 116 30.95 -9.61 13.78
C VAL A 116 30.73 -10.56 12.60
N ARG A 117 31.62 -11.55 12.44
CA ARG A 117 31.61 -12.55 11.37
C ARG A 117 31.58 -14.00 11.87
N ASP A 118 31.14 -14.21 13.11
CA ASP A 118 30.97 -15.53 13.72
C ASP A 118 29.49 -15.78 14.07
N ASN A 119 28.90 -16.78 13.40
CA ASN A 119 27.49 -17.16 13.57
C ASN A 119 27.16 -17.62 15.01
N ASN A 120 28.05 -18.39 15.64
CA ASN A 120 27.81 -18.92 16.98
C ASN A 120 27.84 -17.78 18.02
N ALA A 121 28.74 -16.82 17.86
CA ALA A 121 28.75 -15.64 18.69
C ALA A 121 27.51 -14.78 18.47
N LEU A 122 27.10 -14.54 17.22
CA LEU A 122 25.87 -13.81 16.91
C LEU A 122 24.64 -14.46 17.51
N ARG A 123 24.51 -15.80 17.45
CA ARG A 123 23.44 -16.54 18.13
C ARG A 123 23.44 -16.29 19.63
N LYS A 124 24.62 -16.33 20.28
CA LYS A 124 24.74 -16.05 21.71
C LYS A 124 24.32 -14.62 22.04
N VAL A 125 24.76 -13.63 21.25
CA VAL A 125 24.35 -12.23 21.40
C VAL A 125 22.83 -12.11 21.30
N VAL A 126 22.23 -12.62 20.22
CA VAL A 126 20.77 -12.59 20.03
C VAL A 126 20.03 -13.28 21.17
N THR A 127 20.50 -14.45 21.60
CA THR A 127 19.88 -15.20 22.70
C THR A 127 19.91 -14.40 24.00
N SER A 128 21.04 -13.79 24.36
CA SER A 128 21.12 -12.95 25.57
C SER A 128 20.28 -11.69 25.44
N LEU A 129 20.20 -11.05 24.27
CA LEU A 129 19.29 -9.92 24.05
C LEU A 129 17.82 -10.31 24.25
N VAL A 130 17.38 -11.46 23.70
CA VAL A 130 16.03 -11.98 23.89
C VAL A 130 15.75 -12.25 25.36
N LYS A 131 16.69 -12.85 26.10
CA LYS A 131 16.56 -13.09 27.54
C LYS A 131 16.46 -11.81 28.35
N ILE A 132 17.20 -10.77 27.99
CA ILE A 132 17.12 -9.47 28.67
C ILE A 132 15.75 -8.82 28.40
N VAL A 133 15.25 -8.90 27.16
CA VAL A 133 13.93 -8.32 26.79
C VAL A 133 12.77 -9.09 27.43
N GLY A 134 12.84 -10.42 27.49
CA GLY A 134 11.82 -11.29 28.10
C GLY A 134 12.04 -11.62 29.58
N GLY A 135 13.05 -10.99 30.22
CA GLY A 135 13.44 -11.27 31.59
C GLY A 135 12.54 -10.60 32.63
N ALA A 136 12.78 -10.89 33.91
CA ALA A 136 12.04 -10.28 35.01
C ALA A 136 12.39 -8.80 35.25
N ASP A 137 13.55 -8.34 34.76
CA ASP A 137 13.99 -6.95 34.89
C ASP A 137 13.39 -6.08 33.78
N ASN A 138 12.39 -5.29 34.14
CA ASN A 138 11.66 -4.42 33.23
C ASN A 138 12.17 -2.98 33.18
N THR A 139 13.42 -2.74 33.62
CA THR A 139 14.02 -1.40 33.65
C THR A 139 14.04 -0.78 32.23
N PRO A 140 13.36 0.36 31.97
CA PRO A 140 13.17 0.87 30.62
C PRO A 140 14.48 1.19 29.87
N GLN A 141 15.52 1.64 30.58
CA GLN A 141 16.82 1.97 29.99
C GLN A 141 17.54 0.72 29.46
N LEU A 142 17.48 -0.38 30.22
CA LEU A 142 18.06 -1.65 29.83
C LEU A 142 17.33 -2.25 28.64
N LEU A 143 16.00 -2.30 28.71
CA LEU A 143 15.16 -2.77 27.61
C LEU A 143 15.39 -1.93 26.34
N THR A 144 15.50 -0.62 26.47
CA THR A 144 15.80 0.30 25.37
C THR A 144 17.15 -0.01 24.72
N ALA A 145 18.20 -0.23 25.52
CA ALA A 145 19.52 -0.59 25.01
C ALA A 145 19.50 -1.95 24.29
N ALA A 146 18.80 -2.94 24.87
CA ALA A 146 18.65 -4.27 24.27
C ALA A 146 17.91 -4.21 22.92
N VAL A 147 16.77 -3.51 22.83
CA VAL A 147 16.03 -3.38 21.56
C VAL A 147 16.81 -2.58 20.52
N GLN A 148 17.67 -1.63 20.92
CA GLN A 148 18.53 -0.90 20.00
C GLN A 148 19.66 -1.76 19.43
N ALA A 149 20.18 -2.71 20.19
CA ALA A 149 21.23 -3.61 19.72
C ALA A 149 20.80 -4.50 18.54
N PHE A 150 19.51 -4.88 18.46
CA PHE A 150 18.98 -5.66 17.32
C PHE A 150 19.13 -4.94 15.97
N ALA A 151 19.16 -3.60 15.94
CA ALA A 151 19.34 -2.85 14.70
C ALA A 151 20.70 -3.15 14.02
N GLY A 152 21.72 -3.52 14.81
CA GLY A 152 23.05 -3.86 14.29
C GLY A 152 23.14 -5.22 13.58
N LEU A 153 22.10 -6.07 13.67
CA LEU A 153 22.07 -7.39 13.02
C LEU A 153 21.78 -7.31 11.51
N GLY A 154 21.26 -6.19 11.03
CA GLY A 154 20.88 -6.03 9.63
C GLY A 154 22.04 -6.22 8.66
N PRO A 155 23.16 -5.48 8.80
CA PRO A 155 24.32 -5.64 7.94
C PRO A 155 24.89 -7.06 7.93
N VAL A 156 24.84 -7.76 9.07
CA VAL A 156 25.34 -9.13 9.23
C VAL A 156 24.49 -10.11 8.42
N SER A 157 23.17 -9.95 8.46
CA SER A 157 22.20 -10.86 7.85
C SER A 157 22.21 -10.82 6.31
N VAL A 158 22.87 -9.82 5.71
CA VAL A 158 23.00 -9.67 4.25
C VAL A 158 24.33 -10.25 3.73
N VAL A 159 25.31 -10.49 4.60
CA VAL A 159 26.64 -11.01 4.21
C VAL A 159 26.57 -12.48 3.81
N ASP A 160 25.79 -13.29 4.52
CA ASP A 160 25.59 -14.70 4.25
C ASP A 160 24.10 -15.06 4.42
N LYS A 161 23.55 -15.82 3.47
CA LYS A 161 22.18 -16.36 3.53
C LYS A 161 21.96 -17.20 4.79
N ASN A 162 23.00 -17.88 5.28
CA ASN A 162 22.95 -18.64 6.52
C ASN A 162 22.62 -17.78 7.75
N TRP A 163 22.80 -16.46 7.67
CA TRP A 163 22.61 -15.52 8.78
C TRP A 163 21.36 -14.66 8.63
N GLU A 164 20.63 -14.80 7.51
CA GLU A 164 19.40 -14.05 7.23
C GLU A 164 18.36 -14.19 8.36
N TYR A 165 18.35 -15.35 9.03
CA TYR A 165 17.46 -15.63 10.15
C TYR A 165 17.68 -14.65 11.33
N LEU A 166 18.89 -14.10 11.54
CA LEU A 166 19.16 -13.22 12.69
C LEU A 166 18.36 -11.92 12.61
N ALA A 167 18.32 -11.28 11.43
CA ALA A 167 17.47 -10.11 11.22
C ALA A 167 15.98 -10.46 11.27
N ARG A 168 15.59 -11.66 10.83
CA ARG A 168 14.20 -12.13 10.91
C ARG A 168 13.75 -12.30 12.36
N GLU A 169 14.55 -12.94 13.21
CA GLU A 169 14.29 -13.10 14.65
C GLU A 169 14.34 -11.76 15.38
N GLY A 170 15.33 -10.91 15.06
CA GLY A 170 15.39 -9.56 15.61
C GLY A 170 14.16 -8.73 15.26
N ALA A 171 13.66 -8.82 14.03
CA ALA A 171 12.42 -8.17 13.62
C ALA A 171 11.21 -8.70 14.41
N ASP A 172 11.14 -10.01 14.67
CA ASP A 172 10.06 -10.63 15.45
C ASP A 172 9.99 -10.04 16.87
N VAL A 173 11.12 -10.05 17.57
CA VAL A 173 11.22 -9.54 18.95
C VAL A 173 10.85 -8.06 19.00
N LEU A 174 11.37 -7.24 18.08
CA LEU A 174 11.05 -5.82 18.01
C LEU A 174 9.55 -5.59 17.78
N MET A 175 8.94 -6.39 16.92
CA MET A 175 7.51 -6.32 16.65
C MET A 175 6.68 -6.78 17.87
N GLN A 176 7.06 -7.86 18.57
CA GLN A 176 6.39 -8.29 19.81
C GLN A 176 6.42 -7.20 20.88
N VAL A 177 7.59 -6.60 21.12
CA VAL A 177 7.75 -5.47 22.05
C VAL A 177 6.80 -4.32 21.69
N MET A 178 6.62 -4.03 20.41
CA MET A 178 5.76 -2.94 19.96
C MET A 178 4.26 -3.22 20.16
N VAL A 179 3.83 -4.48 20.05
CA VAL A 179 2.43 -4.90 20.22
C VAL A 179 2.04 -4.96 21.69
N ASP A 180 2.92 -5.49 22.53
CA ASP A 180 2.62 -5.73 23.93
C ASP A 180 2.72 -4.44 24.75
N ARG A 181 1.56 -3.78 24.91
CA ARG A 181 1.44 -2.52 25.64
C ARG A 181 1.45 -2.71 27.16
N ASP A 182 1.15 -3.92 27.62
CA ASP A 182 1.01 -4.23 29.03
C ASP A 182 2.38 -4.59 29.62
N ALA A 183 3.22 -5.29 28.84
CA ALA A 183 4.59 -5.60 29.23
C ALA A 183 5.57 -4.43 29.03
N PHE A 184 5.40 -3.60 28.00
CA PHE A 184 6.42 -2.60 27.61
C PHE A 184 5.94 -1.14 27.65
N PRO A 185 6.69 -0.24 28.33
CA PRO A 185 6.38 1.18 28.36
C PRO A 185 6.57 1.83 26.98
N GLU A 186 5.88 2.95 26.75
CA GLU A 186 5.88 3.64 25.45
C GLU A 186 7.29 4.00 24.95
N SER A 187 8.20 4.41 25.84
CA SER A 187 9.59 4.73 25.47
C SER A 187 10.33 3.55 24.84
N VAL A 188 10.16 2.34 25.38
CA VAL A 188 10.76 1.11 24.86
C VAL A 188 10.11 0.73 23.54
N ARG A 189 8.78 0.86 23.40
CA ARG A 189 8.06 0.58 22.15
C ARG A 189 8.46 1.54 21.02
N LEU A 190 8.70 2.82 21.35
CA LEU A 190 9.23 3.81 20.41
C LEU A 190 10.67 3.47 19.99
N ALA A 191 11.51 3.01 20.93
CA ALA A 191 12.85 2.54 20.63
C ALA A 191 12.82 1.31 19.71
N ALA A 192 11.98 0.32 20.00
CA ALA A 192 11.81 -0.87 19.16
C ALA A 192 11.32 -0.51 17.75
N SER A 193 10.37 0.42 17.63
CA SER A 193 9.93 0.97 16.35
C SER A 193 11.09 1.56 15.54
N LYS A 194 11.95 2.35 16.19
CA LYS A 194 13.11 2.99 15.53
C LYS A 194 14.14 1.93 15.11
N SER A 195 14.40 0.96 15.96
CA SER A 195 15.28 -0.18 15.65
C SER A 195 14.78 -0.98 14.46
N LEU A 196 13.47 -1.22 14.38
CA LEU A 196 12.85 -1.94 13.26
C LEU A 196 12.98 -1.14 11.96
N ASP A 197 12.84 0.19 12.00
CA ASP A 197 13.06 1.04 10.81
C ASP A 197 14.54 1.03 10.35
N SER A 198 15.49 1.00 11.28
CA SER A 198 16.93 0.81 10.98
C SER A 198 17.23 -0.58 10.43
N LEU A 199 16.64 -1.63 11.02
CA LEU A 199 16.78 -3.00 10.57
C LEU A 199 16.18 -3.20 9.17
N THR A 200 15.02 -2.59 8.90
CA THR A 200 14.40 -2.56 7.56
C THR A 200 15.33 -1.97 6.52
N SER A 201 16.03 -0.88 6.87
CA SER A 201 16.92 -0.18 5.94
C SER A 201 18.17 -0.99 5.58
N SER A 202 18.55 -1.95 6.41
CA SER A 202 19.77 -2.76 6.26
C SER A 202 19.50 -4.22 5.87
N ALA A 203 18.37 -4.80 6.29
CA ALA A 203 17.94 -6.18 6.02
C ALA A 203 16.47 -6.23 5.58
N PHE A 204 16.15 -5.49 4.52
CA PHE A 204 14.79 -5.29 4.03
C PHE A 204 14.01 -6.60 3.80
N ARG A 205 14.62 -7.57 3.11
CA ARG A 205 13.97 -8.84 2.75
C ARG A 205 13.59 -9.66 3.99
N SER A 206 14.46 -9.74 5.00
CA SER A 206 14.22 -10.49 6.23
C SER A 206 13.07 -9.88 7.05
N VAL A 207 13.02 -8.55 7.14
CA VAL A 207 11.91 -7.84 7.80
C VAL A 207 10.60 -8.03 7.04
N LEU A 208 10.64 -7.91 5.70
CA LEU A 208 9.48 -8.16 4.85
C LEU A 208 8.95 -9.59 5.01
N ALA A 209 9.84 -10.59 5.02
CA ALA A 209 9.49 -11.98 5.24
C ALA A 209 8.79 -12.18 6.59
N LYS A 210 9.29 -11.56 7.66
CA LYS A 210 8.66 -11.67 8.98
C LYS A 210 7.30 -10.98 9.04
N LEU A 211 7.15 -9.79 8.44
CA LEU A 211 5.87 -9.09 8.34
C LEU A 211 4.82 -9.93 7.61
N LEU A 212 5.19 -10.53 6.48
CA LEU A 212 4.28 -11.40 5.71
C LEU A 212 3.90 -12.67 6.49
N HIS A 213 4.84 -13.23 7.27
CA HIS A 213 4.56 -14.35 8.16
C HIS A 213 3.55 -13.98 9.26
N TRP A 214 3.68 -12.80 9.87
CA TRP A 214 2.69 -12.32 10.86
C TRP A 214 1.29 -12.12 10.29
N LEU A 215 1.18 -11.90 8.97
CA LEU A 215 -0.12 -11.82 8.29
C LEU A 215 -0.71 -13.18 7.90
N SER A 216 0.12 -14.23 7.82
CA SER A 216 -0.33 -15.55 7.38
C SER A 216 -1.20 -16.27 8.43
N LEU A 217 -2.04 -17.22 7.98
CA LEU A 217 -2.85 -18.09 8.85
C LEU A 217 -2.07 -19.32 9.36
N ASP A 218 -0.84 -19.54 8.92
CA ASP A 218 -0.04 -20.73 9.25
C ASP A 218 0.58 -20.63 10.67
N ARG A 219 -0.17 -20.08 11.63
CA ARG A 219 0.28 -19.90 13.02
C ARG A 219 -0.53 -20.79 13.95
N GLU A 220 0.20 -21.56 14.77
CA GLU A 220 -0.36 -22.44 15.80
C GLU A 220 -1.14 -21.61 16.84
N GLU A 221 -2.30 -22.14 17.27
CA GLU A 221 -3.17 -21.82 18.43
C GLU A 221 -2.93 -20.54 19.27
N ASP A 222 -2.62 -19.40 18.65
CA ASP A 222 -2.49 -18.11 19.34
C ASP A 222 -3.88 -17.53 19.69
N ASP A 223 -3.96 -16.78 20.80
CA ASP A 223 -5.14 -16.00 21.19
C ASP A 223 -5.58 -15.07 20.05
N GLU A 224 -6.84 -15.15 19.63
CA GLU A 224 -7.41 -14.37 18.52
C GLU A 224 -7.19 -12.86 18.70
N GLU A 225 -7.24 -12.35 19.93
CA GLU A 225 -7.00 -10.93 20.21
C GLU A 225 -5.54 -10.53 19.92
N GLN A 226 -4.59 -11.39 20.29
CA GLN A 226 -3.19 -11.16 20.03
C GLN A 226 -2.89 -11.22 18.53
N VAL A 227 -3.45 -12.21 17.82
CA VAL A 227 -3.32 -12.33 16.36
C VAL A 227 -3.85 -11.08 15.65
N GLN A 228 -4.98 -10.53 16.10
CA GLN A 228 -5.53 -9.29 15.55
C GLN A 228 -4.59 -8.08 15.74
N LYS A 229 -4.01 -7.92 16.94
CA LYS A 229 -3.07 -6.82 17.22
C LYS A 229 -1.81 -6.93 16.34
N GLU A 230 -1.28 -8.14 16.21
CA GLU A 230 -0.09 -8.42 15.40
C GLU A 230 -0.34 -8.19 13.92
N ARG A 231 -1.46 -8.69 13.37
CA ARG A 231 -1.87 -8.43 11.98
C ARG A 231 -2.08 -6.95 11.70
N HIS A 232 -2.75 -6.24 12.60
CA HIS A 232 -2.97 -4.81 12.45
C HIS A 232 -1.63 -4.05 12.35
N MET A 233 -0.68 -4.38 13.22
CA MET A 233 0.63 -3.77 13.20
C MET A 233 1.44 -4.15 11.95
N ALA A 234 1.41 -5.42 11.56
CA ALA A 234 2.09 -5.91 10.36
C ALA A 234 1.55 -5.23 9.10
N LEU A 235 0.22 -5.09 8.95
CA LEU A 235 -0.42 -4.34 7.86
C LEU A 235 -0.01 -2.86 7.86
N ALA A 236 0.01 -2.21 9.03
CA ALA A 236 0.42 -0.82 9.15
C ALA A 236 1.89 -0.61 8.74
N ARG A 237 2.78 -1.52 9.14
CA ARG A 237 4.20 -1.50 8.78
C ARG A 237 4.40 -1.77 7.30
N LEU A 238 3.78 -2.81 6.77
CA LEU A 238 3.86 -3.16 5.36
C LEU A 238 3.33 -2.04 4.46
N THR A 239 2.24 -1.37 4.85
CA THR A 239 1.75 -0.16 4.18
C THR A 239 2.81 0.93 4.14
N ARG A 240 3.52 1.16 5.25
CA ARG A 240 4.64 2.12 5.28
C ARG A 240 5.78 1.69 4.37
N LEU A 241 6.14 0.40 4.34
CA LEU A 241 7.21 -0.11 3.49
C LEU A 241 6.96 0.11 2.00
N ILE A 242 5.72 -0.03 1.56
CA ILE A 242 5.36 0.16 0.14
C ILE A 242 5.18 1.64 -0.20
N MET A 243 4.52 2.40 0.68
CA MET A 243 4.11 3.77 0.37
C MET A 243 5.18 4.81 0.68
N ALA A 244 6.19 4.50 1.50
CA ALA A 244 7.25 5.44 1.86
C ALA A 244 8.25 5.61 0.70
N PRO A 245 8.49 6.84 0.20
CA PRO A 245 9.45 7.09 -0.87
C PRO A 245 10.88 6.63 -0.53
N SER A 246 11.27 6.72 0.75
CA SER A 246 12.58 6.29 1.24
C SER A 246 12.85 4.79 1.06
N GLN A 247 11.79 3.97 0.98
CA GLN A 247 11.87 2.52 0.86
C GLN A 247 11.83 2.03 -0.58
N ARG A 248 11.51 2.91 -1.55
CA ARG A 248 11.35 2.55 -2.97
C ARG A 248 12.59 1.86 -3.56
N LYS A 249 13.79 2.25 -3.11
CA LYS A 249 15.06 1.66 -3.55
C LYS A 249 15.24 0.19 -3.16
N HIS A 250 14.51 -0.30 -2.17
CA HIS A 250 14.60 -1.69 -1.69
C HIS A 250 13.62 -2.63 -2.41
N TRP A 251 12.64 -2.09 -3.13
CA TRP A 251 11.71 -2.88 -3.95
C TRP A 251 12.33 -3.26 -5.30
N THR A 252 13.39 -4.06 -5.26
CA THR A 252 13.98 -4.68 -6.46
C THR A 252 13.04 -5.71 -7.07
N GLU A 253 13.26 -6.09 -8.32
CA GLU A 253 12.47 -7.14 -8.99
C GLU A 253 12.49 -8.46 -8.19
N GLU A 254 13.65 -8.88 -7.69
CA GLU A 254 13.79 -10.07 -6.85
C GLU A 254 12.92 -10.00 -5.59
N THR A 255 12.92 -8.85 -4.91
CA THR A 255 12.14 -8.65 -3.68
C THR A 255 10.64 -8.68 -3.97
N GLN A 256 10.23 -8.15 -5.13
CA GLN A 256 8.84 -8.16 -5.56
C GLN A 256 8.37 -9.56 -5.94
N LEU A 257 9.18 -10.32 -6.68
CA LEU A 257 8.90 -11.73 -7.02
C LEU A 257 8.87 -12.63 -5.78
N TYR A 258 9.62 -12.29 -4.73
CA TYR A 258 9.54 -12.96 -3.44
C TYR A 258 8.24 -12.63 -2.68
N ALA A 259 7.85 -11.36 -2.65
CA ALA A 259 6.72 -10.89 -1.84
C ALA A 259 5.34 -11.18 -2.45
N GLU A 260 5.22 -11.10 -3.77
CA GLU A 260 3.94 -11.20 -4.47
C GLU A 260 3.20 -12.54 -4.19
N PRO A 261 3.81 -13.73 -4.32
CA PRO A 261 3.12 -14.99 -4.07
C PRO A 261 2.65 -15.13 -2.61
N LEU A 262 3.41 -14.58 -1.66
CA LEU A 262 3.06 -14.58 -0.24
C LEU A 262 1.86 -13.68 0.03
N LEU A 263 1.84 -12.47 -0.55
CA LEU A 263 0.72 -11.55 -0.47
C LEU A 263 -0.56 -12.14 -1.08
N GLN A 264 -0.43 -12.80 -2.23
CA GLN A 264 -1.53 -13.50 -2.90
C GLN A 264 -2.12 -14.62 -2.02
N ARG A 265 -1.26 -15.39 -1.32
CA ARG A 265 -1.71 -16.39 -0.35
C ARG A 265 -2.50 -15.75 0.80
N VAL A 266 -1.96 -14.69 1.40
CA VAL A 266 -2.63 -13.98 2.51
C VAL A 266 -3.96 -13.37 2.06
N LEU A 267 -4.00 -12.72 0.89
CA LEU A 267 -5.22 -12.13 0.31
C LEU A 267 -6.37 -13.13 0.17
N SER A 268 -6.06 -14.41 -0.04
CA SER A 268 -7.07 -15.46 -0.18
C SER A 268 -7.69 -15.90 1.17
N THR A 269 -7.12 -15.45 2.29
CA THR A 269 -7.46 -15.95 3.63
C THR A 269 -8.05 -14.91 4.57
N VAL A 270 -7.71 -13.64 4.36
CA VAL A 270 -8.10 -12.54 5.25
C VAL A 270 -9.56 -12.11 5.11
N ASN A 271 -10.10 -11.45 6.13
CA ASN A 271 -11.44 -10.86 6.09
C ASN A 271 -11.50 -9.62 5.18
N VAL A 272 -12.70 -9.11 4.88
CA VAL A 272 -12.92 -7.98 3.95
C VAL A 272 -12.16 -6.71 4.36
N ARG A 273 -12.10 -6.40 5.66
CA ARG A 273 -11.43 -5.18 6.15
C ARG A 273 -9.93 -5.26 5.91
N GLU A 274 -9.31 -6.37 6.31
CA GLU A 274 -7.89 -6.66 6.07
C GLU A 274 -7.60 -6.77 4.57
N PHE A 275 -8.49 -7.41 3.81
CA PHE A 275 -8.41 -7.51 2.36
C PHE A 275 -8.30 -6.13 1.71
N SER A 276 -9.15 -5.19 2.09
CA SER A 276 -9.12 -3.83 1.53
C SER A 276 -7.79 -3.10 1.77
N GLN A 277 -7.17 -3.32 2.94
CA GLN A 277 -5.86 -2.74 3.28
C GLN A 277 -4.74 -3.45 2.53
N LEU A 278 -4.80 -4.77 2.44
CA LEU A 278 -3.79 -5.58 1.79
C LEU A 278 -3.83 -5.44 0.26
N VAL A 279 -5.01 -5.31 -0.35
CA VAL A 279 -5.13 -4.97 -1.78
C VAL A 279 -4.49 -3.63 -2.08
N ARG A 280 -4.68 -2.62 -1.21
CA ARG A 280 -4.01 -1.34 -1.36
C ARG A 280 -2.49 -1.53 -1.34
N VAL A 281 -1.96 -2.30 -0.40
CA VAL A 281 -0.53 -2.65 -0.31
C VAL A 281 -0.07 -3.31 -1.62
N THR A 282 -0.71 -4.39 -2.05
CA THR A 282 -0.33 -5.15 -3.24
C THR A 282 -0.44 -4.33 -4.53
N ALA A 283 -1.45 -3.44 -4.63
CA ALA A 283 -1.65 -2.58 -5.79
C ALA A 283 -0.62 -1.42 -5.92
N HIS A 284 0.12 -1.12 -4.86
CA HIS A 284 1.21 -0.13 -4.89
C HIS A 284 2.59 -0.78 -5.05
N LEU A 285 2.67 -2.12 -5.13
CA LEU A 285 3.90 -2.78 -5.54
C LEU A 285 4.22 -2.42 -7.00
N PRO A 286 5.47 -2.08 -7.34
CA PRO A 286 5.83 -1.69 -8.70
C PRO A 286 5.41 -2.72 -9.77
N ILE A 287 5.58 -4.02 -9.51
CA ILE A 287 5.24 -5.13 -10.41
C ILE A 287 3.76 -5.15 -10.80
N ASN A 288 2.89 -4.66 -9.92
CA ASN A 288 1.46 -4.50 -10.16
C ASN A 288 1.15 -3.12 -10.73
N HIS A 289 1.59 -2.07 -10.02
CA HIS A 289 1.30 -0.68 -10.33
C HIS A 289 1.72 -0.29 -11.74
N ASP A 290 2.93 -0.67 -12.16
CA ASP A 290 3.50 -0.29 -13.46
C ASP A 290 2.76 -0.97 -14.63
N LYS A 291 2.04 -2.06 -14.35
CA LYS A 291 1.17 -2.77 -15.30
C LYS A 291 -0.32 -2.42 -15.10
N GLY A 292 -0.62 -1.27 -14.48
CA GLY A 292 -1.98 -0.81 -14.23
C GLY A 292 -2.80 -1.73 -13.32
N ASN A 293 -2.15 -2.49 -12.45
CA ASN A 293 -2.74 -3.49 -11.55
C ASN A 293 -3.44 -4.67 -12.25
N LEU A 294 -3.16 -4.89 -13.53
CA LEU A 294 -3.64 -6.07 -14.25
C LEU A 294 -3.15 -7.40 -13.65
N PRO A 295 -1.87 -7.56 -13.21
CA PRO A 295 -1.42 -8.85 -12.67
C PRO A 295 -2.24 -9.26 -11.45
N LEU A 296 -2.47 -8.36 -10.50
CA LEU A 296 -3.34 -8.58 -9.34
C LEU A 296 -4.77 -8.99 -9.73
N LEU A 297 -5.42 -8.25 -10.64
CA LEU A 297 -6.77 -8.59 -11.10
C LEU A 297 -6.81 -9.96 -11.77
N SER A 298 -5.88 -10.21 -12.70
CA SER A 298 -5.83 -11.44 -13.48
C SER A 298 -5.56 -12.66 -12.61
N TRP A 299 -4.69 -12.54 -11.60
CA TRP A 299 -4.45 -13.59 -10.62
C TRP A 299 -5.72 -13.87 -9.81
N TYR A 300 -6.39 -12.83 -9.31
CA TYR A 300 -7.56 -13.00 -8.46
C TYR A 300 -8.69 -13.72 -9.20
N VAL A 301 -9.01 -13.27 -10.42
CA VAL A 301 -10.09 -13.85 -11.24
C VAL A 301 -9.76 -15.26 -11.74
N LYS A 302 -8.48 -15.59 -11.97
CA LYS A 302 -8.05 -16.96 -12.30
C LYS A 302 -8.17 -17.92 -11.11
N THR A 303 -7.95 -17.40 -9.90
CA THR A 303 -7.90 -18.21 -8.67
C THR A 303 -9.30 -18.38 -8.06
N HIS A 304 -10.13 -17.34 -8.12
CA HIS A 304 -11.41 -17.26 -7.43
C HIS A 304 -12.56 -17.09 -8.42
N ARG A 305 -13.64 -17.88 -8.24
CA ARG A 305 -14.85 -17.77 -9.06
C ARG A 305 -15.73 -16.63 -8.54
N LEU A 306 -16.35 -15.87 -9.46
CA LEU A 306 -17.22 -14.73 -9.13
C LEU A 306 -18.66 -15.12 -8.78
N ASN A 307 -18.87 -16.36 -8.33
CA ASN A 307 -20.18 -16.89 -7.95
C ASN A 307 -20.52 -16.67 -6.46
N ASP A 308 -19.58 -16.15 -5.68
CA ASP A 308 -19.75 -15.78 -4.26
C ASP A 308 -19.66 -14.25 -4.09
N ASP A 309 -20.53 -13.71 -3.24
CA ASP A 309 -20.60 -12.29 -2.86
C ASP A 309 -19.23 -11.80 -2.36
N ARG A 310 -18.47 -12.63 -1.63
CA ARG A 310 -17.13 -12.27 -1.15
C ARG A 310 -16.17 -11.97 -2.28
N HIS A 311 -16.21 -12.77 -3.35
CA HIS A 311 -15.29 -12.62 -4.48
C HIS A 311 -15.71 -11.47 -5.39
N LEU A 312 -17.01 -11.19 -5.49
CA LEU A 312 -17.52 -9.98 -6.14
C LEU A 312 -17.07 -8.71 -5.43
N GLU A 313 -17.24 -8.66 -4.09
CA GLU A 313 -16.77 -7.53 -3.28
C GLU A 313 -15.25 -7.36 -3.43
N ALA A 314 -14.49 -8.45 -3.41
CA ALA A 314 -13.05 -8.42 -3.59
C ALA A 314 -12.62 -7.82 -4.95
N VAL A 315 -13.24 -8.25 -6.05
CA VAL A 315 -12.98 -7.65 -7.38
C VAL A 315 -13.43 -6.19 -7.43
N ALA A 316 -14.55 -5.84 -6.81
CA ALA A 316 -14.99 -4.46 -6.67
C ALA A 316 -13.97 -3.59 -5.89
N ILE A 317 -13.33 -4.13 -4.86
CA ILE A 317 -12.23 -3.46 -4.13
C ILE A 317 -11.00 -3.31 -5.04
N ILE A 318 -10.56 -4.38 -5.72
CA ILE A 318 -9.42 -4.35 -6.64
C ILE A 318 -9.64 -3.32 -7.76
N SER A 319 -10.88 -3.22 -8.27
CA SER A 319 -11.27 -2.31 -9.35
C SER A 319 -10.83 -0.86 -9.14
N ARG A 320 -10.76 -0.43 -7.87
CA ARG A 320 -10.38 0.94 -7.49
C ARG A 320 -8.94 1.30 -7.86
N PHE A 321 -8.10 0.30 -8.11
CA PHE A 321 -6.68 0.47 -8.43
C PHE A 321 -6.35 0.12 -9.88
N VAL A 322 -7.29 -0.45 -10.64
CA VAL A 322 -7.04 -0.86 -12.03
C VAL A 322 -6.94 0.38 -12.91
N GLY A 323 -5.85 0.46 -13.68
CA GLY A 323 -5.58 1.58 -14.59
C GLY A 323 -6.58 1.64 -15.73
N SER A 324 -7.02 2.85 -16.11
CA SER A 324 -8.01 3.06 -17.18
C SER A 324 -7.52 2.69 -18.58
N SER A 325 -6.21 2.55 -18.77
CA SER A 325 -5.58 2.15 -20.04
C SER A 325 -5.39 0.65 -20.19
N VAL A 326 -5.75 -0.14 -19.18
CA VAL A 326 -5.61 -1.60 -19.20
C VAL A 326 -6.70 -2.22 -20.07
N GLU A 327 -6.32 -3.23 -20.84
CA GLU A 327 -7.26 -4.10 -21.55
C GLU A 327 -7.20 -5.54 -21.02
N TYR A 328 -8.35 -6.13 -20.75
CA TYR A 328 -8.51 -7.47 -20.18
C TYR A 328 -9.93 -8.00 -20.46
N ASP A 329 -10.03 -9.27 -20.83
CA ASP A 329 -11.32 -9.94 -20.99
C ASP A 329 -11.80 -10.47 -19.62
N LEU A 330 -12.70 -9.69 -18.99
CA LEU A 330 -13.43 -10.10 -17.79
C LEU A 330 -14.80 -10.72 -18.12
N TYR A 331 -15.24 -10.68 -19.38
CA TYR A 331 -16.56 -11.17 -19.77
C TYR A 331 -16.71 -12.66 -19.51
N THR A 332 -15.68 -13.45 -19.84
CA THR A 332 -15.69 -14.91 -19.59
C THR A 332 -15.93 -15.28 -18.12
N ALA A 333 -15.35 -14.52 -17.19
CA ALA A 333 -15.58 -14.73 -15.76
C ALA A 333 -16.99 -14.31 -15.32
N LEU A 334 -17.53 -13.22 -15.89
CA LEU A 334 -18.90 -12.77 -15.62
C LEU A 334 -19.95 -13.76 -16.16
N GLU A 335 -19.72 -14.29 -17.35
CA GLU A 335 -20.58 -15.28 -17.99
C GLU A 335 -20.57 -16.60 -17.20
N ALA A 336 -19.38 -17.07 -16.79
CA ALA A 336 -19.25 -18.25 -15.95
C ALA A 336 -19.92 -18.11 -14.57
N ALA A 337 -20.02 -16.89 -14.05
CA ALA A 337 -20.76 -16.57 -12.82
C ALA A 337 -22.27 -16.36 -13.06
N GLY A 338 -22.74 -16.40 -14.31
CA GLY A 338 -24.14 -16.17 -14.66
C GLY A 338 -24.59 -14.71 -14.56
N ILE A 339 -23.66 -13.77 -14.36
CA ILE A 339 -23.98 -12.34 -14.13
C ILE A 339 -24.60 -11.72 -15.39
N THR A 340 -24.12 -12.08 -16.57
CA THR A 340 -24.63 -11.56 -17.85
C THR A 340 -25.88 -12.29 -18.34
N SER A 341 -26.38 -13.29 -17.61
CA SER A 341 -27.51 -14.13 -18.05
C SER A 341 -28.88 -13.61 -17.63
N ARG A 342 -28.94 -12.66 -16.69
CA ARG A 342 -30.17 -12.11 -16.12
C ARG A 342 -29.98 -10.65 -15.77
N ASP A 343 -31.07 -9.91 -15.78
CA ASP A 343 -31.07 -8.52 -15.31
C ASP A 343 -30.76 -8.47 -13.81
N ILE A 344 -29.96 -7.48 -13.41
CA ILE A 344 -29.63 -7.26 -12.00
C ILE A 344 -30.81 -6.60 -11.29
N ASP A 345 -31.21 -7.17 -10.15
CA ASP A 345 -32.11 -6.53 -9.20
C ASP A 345 -31.38 -5.36 -8.51
N ALA A 346 -31.63 -4.15 -8.99
CA ALA A 346 -30.97 -2.95 -8.52
C ALA A 346 -31.40 -2.49 -7.11
N SER A 347 -32.38 -3.16 -6.47
CA SER A 347 -32.87 -2.82 -5.14
C SER A 347 -32.05 -3.42 -3.99
N SER A 348 -31.21 -4.43 -4.28
CA SER A 348 -30.40 -5.14 -3.29
C SER A 348 -29.04 -4.48 -3.08
N ASP A 349 -28.53 -4.40 -1.85
CA ASP A 349 -27.15 -3.92 -1.61
C ASP A 349 -26.10 -4.78 -2.34
N ARG A 350 -26.41 -6.06 -2.61
CA ARG A 350 -25.54 -6.95 -3.39
C ARG A 350 -25.35 -6.51 -4.84
N SER A 351 -26.33 -5.78 -5.41
CA SER A 351 -26.24 -5.29 -6.79
C SER A 351 -25.16 -4.23 -6.96
N VAL A 352 -24.69 -3.61 -5.87
CA VAL A 352 -23.68 -2.57 -5.92
C VAL A 352 -22.35 -3.12 -6.39
N ASP A 353 -21.89 -4.23 -5.80
CA ASP A 353 -20.59 -4.80 -6.16
C ASP A 353 -20.64 -5.48 -7.52
N THR A 354 -21.72 -6.20 -7.86
CA THR A 354 -21.91 -6.72 -9.22
C THR A 354 -21.88 -5.60 -10.26
N ALA A 355 -22.56 -4.48 -10.03
CA ALA A 355 -22.57 -3.35 -10.96
C ALA A 355 -21.19 -2.69 -11.08
N LYS A 356 -20.41 -2.58 -9.99
CA LYS A 356 -19.02 -2.11 -10.04
C LYS A 356 -18.12 -3.06 -10.83
N VAL A 357 -18.30 -4.37 -10.70
CA VAL A 357 -17.54 -5.36 -11.48
C VAL A 357 -17.93 -5.30 -12.96
N VAL A 358 -19.21 -5.14 -13.29
CA VAL A 358 -19.67 -4.92 -14.67
C VAL A 358 -19.10 -3.62 -15.26
N LEU A 359 -19.05 -2.54 -14.45
CA LEU A 359 -18.39 -1.30 -14.83
C LEU A 359 -16.88 -1.50 -15.08
N LEU A 360 -16.19 -2.24 -14.21
CA LEU A 360 -14.79 -2.60 -14.42
C LEU A 360 -14.61 -3.34 -15.74
N ALA A 361 -15.40 -4.40 -15.97
CA ALA A 361 -15.38 -5.20 -17.19
C ALA A 361 -15.58 -4.32 -18.43
N SER A 362 -16.52 -3.39 -18.37
CA SER A 362 -16.82 -2.45 -19.47
C SER A 362 -15.67 -1.49 -19.78
N ARG A 363 -14.92 -1.07 -18.76
CA ARG A 363 -13.77 -0.15 -18.92
C ARG A 363 -12.57 -0.83 -19.54
N ILE A 364 -12.23 -2.01 -19.02
CA ILE A 364 -11.04 -2.75 -19.44
C ILE A 364 -11.33 -3.72 -20.59
N ALA A 365 -12.57 -3.85 -21.05
CA ALA A 365 -12.92 -4.79 -22.10
C ALA A 365 -12.04 -4.64 -23.34
N THR A 366 -11.54 -5.77 -23.85
CA THR A 366 -11.03 -5.88 -25.21
C THR A 366 -12.15 -5.59 -26.23
N PRO A 367 -11.85 -5.31 -27.51
CA PRO A 367 -12.88 -5.09 -28.53
C PRO A 367 -13.92 -6.22 -28.60
N GLU A 368 -13.47 -7.47 -28.50
CA GLU A 368 -14.33 -8.67 -28.52
C GLU A 368 -15.21 -8.77 -27.27
N ALA A 369 -14.65 -8.53 -26.07
CA ALA A 369 -15.43 -8.53 -24.83
C ALA A 369 -16.44 -7.38 -24.81
N ALA A 370 -16.08 -6.22 -25.38
CA ALA A 370 -16.98 -5.07 -25.48
C ALA A 370 -18.20 -5.37 -26.34
N GLU A 371 -18.04 -6.12 -27.44
CA GLU A 371 -19.15 -6.57 -28.30
C GLU A 371 -20.14 -7.43 -27.52
N LYS A 372 -19.66 -8.34 -26.67
CA LYS A 372 -20.51 -9.22 -25.85
C LYS A 372 -21.18 -8.48 -24.67
N LEU A 373 -20.48 -7.54 -24.04
CA LEU A 373 -21.00 -6.76 -22.91
C LEU A 373 -22.02 -5.70 -23.34
N TYR A 374 -21.90 -5.17 -24.56
CA TYR A 374 -22.74 -4.11 -25.09
C TYR A 374 -24.25 -4.38 -24.96
N PRO A 375 -24.81 -5.49 -25.49
CA PRO A 375 -26.24 -5.76 -25.42
C PRO A 375 -26.74 -5.90 -23.98
N TYR A 376 -25.97 -6.55 -23.11
CA TYR A 376 -26.32 -6.72 -21.70
C TYR A 376 -26.41 -5.37 -20.96
N VAL A 377 -25.37 -4.54 -21.06
CA VAL A 377 -25.32 -3.25 -20.35
C VAL A 377 -26.37 -2.27 -20.88
N PHE A 378 -26.52 -2.15 -22.20
CA PHE A 378 -27.53 -1.26 -22.78
C PHE A 378 -28.97 -1.75 -22.56
N GLY A 379 -29.18 -3.07 -22.52
CA GLY A 379 -30.47 -3.66 -22.12
C GLY A 379 -30.85 -3.29 -20.69
N GLN A 380 -29.93 -3.45 -19.74
CA GLN A 380 -30.14 -3.05 -18.35
C GLN A 380 -30.45 -1.54 -18.21
N VAL A 381 -29.70 -0.69 -18.93
CA VAL A 381 -29.93 0.76 -18.91
C VAL A 381 -31.28 1.12 -19.52
N ALA A 382 -31.69 0.48 -20.62
CA ALA A 382 -33.01 0.69 -21.21
C ALA A 382 -34.14 0.30 -20.23
N SER A 383 -33.98 -0.84 -19.54
CA SER A 383 -34.91 -1.30 -18.50
C SER A 383 -35.03 -0.28 -17.35
N MET A 384 -33.90 0.21 -16.82
CA MET A 384 -33.88 1.23 -15.76
C MET A 384 -34.52 2.57 -16.18
N MET A 385 -34.38 2.96 -17.46
CA MET A 385 -34.97 4.20 -17.97
C MET A 385 -36.47 4.10 -18.21
N SER A 386 -37.01 2.88 -18.41
CA SER A 386 -38.43 2.67 -18.73
C SER A 386 -39.36 3.20 -17.62
N ASP A 387 -38.97 3.00 -16.36
CA ASP A 387 -39.55 3.65 -15.19
C ASP A 387 -38.44 4.27 -14.32
N MET A 388 -37.93 5.40 -14.78
CA MET A 388 -36.87 6.12 -14.07
C MET A 388 -37.31 6.59 -12.67
N ARG A 389 -38.61 6.89 -12.46
CA ARG A 389 -39.08 7.37 -11.16
C ARG A 389 -39.11 6.23 -10.15
N GLY A 390 -39.67 5.08 -10.53
CA GLY A 390 -39.60 3.87 -9.73
C GLY A 390 -38.14 3.52 -9.43
N THR A 391 -37.30 3.42 -10.47
CA THR A 391 -35.88 3.08 -10.34
C THR A 391 -35.14 4.01 -9.36
N LEU A 392 -35.28 5.33 -9.47
CA LEU A 392 -34.58 6.26 -8.56
C LEU A 392 -35.08 6.24 -7.11
N THR A 393 -36.25 5.64 -6.85
CA THR A 393 -36.85 5.58 -5.51
C THR A 393 -36.71 4.21 -4.86
N THR A 394 -36.57 3.14 -5.65
CA THR A 394 -36.46 1.76 -5.16
C THR A 394 -35.05 1.18 -5.29
N ALA A 395 -34.27 1.62 -6.28
CA ALA A 395 -32.93 1.09 -6.54
C ALA A 395 -31.84 1.80 -5.75
N ASN A 396 -30.74 1.10 -5.53
CA ASN A 396 -29.51 1.69 -5.04
C ASN A 396 -28.91 2.63 -6.12
N LEU A 397 -28.75 3.91 -5.79
CA LEU A 397 -28.26 4.93 -6.73
C LEU A 397 -26.85 4.62 -7.28
N ILE A 398 -26.01 3.94 -6.50
CA ILE A 398 -24.68 3.51 -6.93
C ILE A 398 -24.77 2.48 -8.04
N THR A 399 -25.73 1.55 -7.97
CA THR A 399 -25.96 0.55 -9.02
C THR A 399 -26.39 1.22 -10.32
N VAL A 400 -27.37 2.13 -10.27
CA VAL A 400 -27.83 2.87 -11.46
C VAL A 400 -26.69 3.69 -12.06
N GLU A 401 -25.94 4.40 -11.23
CA GLU A 401 -24.77 5.17 -11.64
C GLU A 401 -23.71 4.28 -12.30
N ALA A 402 -23.37 3.13 -11.70
CA ALA A 402 -22.38 2.20 -12.24
C ALA A 402 -22.76 1.66 -13.62
N PHE A 403 -24.03 1.29 -13.84
CA PHE A 403 -24.51 0.85 -15.15
C PHE A 403 -24.48 1.96 -16.21
N LEU A 404 -24.81 3.20 -15.83
CA LEU A 404 -24.69 4.34 -16.74
C LEU A 404 -23.23 4.62 -17.11
N PHE A 405 -22.31 4.56 -16.15
CA PHE A 405 -20.88 4.64 -16.44
C PHE A 405 -20.38 3.48 -17.30
N ALA A 406 -20.92 2.27 -17.11
CA ALA A 406 -20.59 1.09 -17.91
C ALA A 406 -21.02 1.28 -19.36
N ALA A 407 -22.24 1.78 -19.59
CA ALA A 407 -22.75 2.12 -20.91
C ALA A 407 -21.89 3.19 -21.59
N VAL A 408 -21.46 4.22 -20.86
CA VAL A 408 -20.54 5.25 -21.39
C VAL A 408 -19.18 4.65 -21.75
N ALA A 409 -18.63 3.74 -20.93
CA ALA A 409 -17.36 3.08 -21.21
C ALA A 409 -17.43 2.22 -22.49
N LEU A 410 -18.50 1.43 -22.65
CA LEU A 410 -18.72 0.62 -23.85
C LEU A 410 -18.99 1.48 -25.07
N ALA A 411 -19.78 2.55 -24.94
CA ALA A 411 -20.06 3.48 -26.04
C ALA A 411 -18.80 4.16 -26.59
N ARG A 412 -17.78 4.38 -25.75
CA ARG A 412 -16.48 4.91 -26.22
C ARG A 412 -15.72 3.89 -27.06
N LYS A 413 -15.84 2.60 -26.76
CA LYS A 413 -15.23 1.51 -27.53
C LYS A 413 -16.05 1.17 -28.79
N ARG A 414 -17.38 1.32 -28.72
CA ARG A 414 -18.37 0.93 -29.73
C ARG A 414 -19.24 2.14 -30.13
N SER A 415 -18.59 3.18 -30.63
CA SER A 415 -19.22 4.49 -30.87
C SER A 415 -20.28 4.46 -31.96
N ALA A 416 -20.08 3.66 -33.01
CA ALA A 416 -21.06 3.50 -34.09
C ALA A 416 -22.35 2.83 -33.58
N GLU A 417 -22.26 1.70 -32.87
CA GLU A 417 -23.41 1.04 -32.27
C GLU A 417 -24.12 1.96 -31.25
N ALA A 418 -23.35 2.66 -30.42
CA ALA A 418 -23.92 3.59 -29.43
C ALA A 418 -24.70 4.72 -30.09
N LEU A 419 -24.20 5.30 -31.19
CA LEU A 419 -24.91 6.33 -31.93
C LEU A 419 -26.17 5.77 -32.62
N GLN A 420 -26.15 4.54 -33.10
CA GLN A 420 -27.35 3.87 -33.63
C GLN A 420 -28.40 3.71 -32.52
N GLN A 421 -28.00 3.20 -31.36
CA GLN A 421 -28.88 3.03 -30.20
C GLN A 421 -29.49 4.35 -29.71
N LEU A 422 -28.68 5.42 -29.64
CA LEU A 422 -29.15 6.75 -29.25
C LEU A 422 -30.14 7.38 -30.26
N ASN A 423 -30.07 6.93 -31.51
CA ASN A 423 -30.99 7.35 -32.58
C ASN A 423 -32.23 6.47 -32.69
N ASP A 424 -32.26 5.31 -32.03
CA ASP A 424 -33.46 4.49 -31.91
C ASP A 424 -34.59 5.30 -31.24
N ALA A 425 -35.76 5.32 -31.89
CA ALA A 425 -36.90 6.10 -31.43
C ALA A 425 -37.39 5.68 -30.04
N SER A 426 -37.39 4.38 -29.74
CA SER A 426 -37.86 3.82 -28.47
C SER A 426 -36.89 4.14 -27.33
N PHE A 427 -35.59 3.99 -27.57
CA PHE A 427 -34.56 4.31 -26.61
C PHE A 427 -34.51 5.82 -26.34
N ASN A 428 -34.58 6.64 -27.39
CA ASN A 428 -34.56 8.09 -27.26
C ASN A 428 -35.79 8.63 -26.50
N ALA A 429 -36.98 8.10 -26.77
CA ALA A 429 -38.19 8.47 -26.04
C ALA A 429 -38.04 8.16 -24.54
N SER A 430 -37.53 6.97 -24.21
CA SER A 430 -37.26 6.55 -22.84
C SER A 430 -36.20 7.43 -22.18
N ALA A 431 -35.09 7.72 -22.87
CA ALA A 431 -34.04 8.61 -22.36
C ALA A 431 -34.55 10.04 -22.13
N THR A 432 -35.41 10.57 -23.01
CA THR A 432 -36.00 11.91 -22.85
C THR A 432 -36.94 11.99 -21.64
N LEU A 433 -37.75 10.96 -21.41
CA LEU A 433 -38.61 10.87 -20.24
C LEU A 433 -37.80 10.69 -18.95
N ALA A 434 -36.80 9.81 -19.00
CA ALA A 434 -35.87 9.57 -17.89
C ALA A 434 -35.07 10.84 -17.54
N ALA A 435 -34.62 11.63 -18.51
CA ALA A 435 -33.90 12.88 -18.30
C ALA A 435 -34.75 13.90 -17.52
N LYS A 436 -36.01 14.09 -17.93
CA LYS A 436 -36.96 14.97 -17.23
C LYS A 436 -37.17 14.50 -15.78
N THR A 437 -37.38 13.20 -15.60
CA THR A 437 -37.59 12.59 -14.29
C THR A 437 -36.36 12.73 -13.39
N ALA A 438 -35.16 12.43 -13.89
CA ALA A 438 -33.92 12.56 -13.14
C ALA A 438 -33.63 14.02 -12.77
N ALA A 439 -33.91 14.97 -13.67
CA ALA A 439 -33.78 16.40 -13.38
C ALA A 439 -34.72 16.87 -12.26
N ASP A 440 -35.98 16.41 -12.27
CA ASP A 440 -36.97 16.72 -11.24
C ASP A 440 -36.60 16.12 -9.88
N VAL A 441 -36.25 14.82 -9.84
CA VAL A 441 -35.82 14.14 -8.61
C VAL A 441 -34.55 14.79 -8.05
N HIS A 442 -33.55 15.06 -8.89
CA HIS A 442 -32.34 15.75 -8.46
C HIS A 442 -32.65 17.13 -7.86
N LYS A 443 -33.56 17.91 -8.46
CA LYS A 443 -33.98 19.22 -7.91
C LYS A 443 -34.63 19.08 -6.53
N GLN A 444 -35.50 18.08 -6.35
CA GLN A 444 -36.16 17.81 -5.07
C GLN A 444 -35.15 17.39 -3.99
N VAL A 445 -34.24 16.47 -4.32
CA VAL A 445 -33.21 15.99 -3.39
C VAL A 445 -32.23 17.10 -3.02
N VAL A 446 -31.77 17.91 -3.98
CA VAL A 446 -30.90 19.07 -3.68
C VAL A 446 -31.60 20.07 -2.78
N PHE A 447 -32.90 20.31 -2.96
CA PHE A 447 -33.67 21.19 -2.08
C PHE A 447 -33.77 20.61 -0.66
N ALA A 448 -34.11 19.32 -0.53
CA ALA A 448 -34.20 18.63 0.75
C ALA A 448 -32.85 18.61 1.49
N VAL A 449 -31.76 18.28 0.79
CA VAL A 449 -30.40 18.27 1.37
C VAL A 449 -29.94 19.67 1.76
N LYS A 450 -30.28 20.72 1.00
CA LYS A 450 -30.00 22.10 1.40
C LYS A 450 -30.76 22.51 2.65
N LYS A 451 -32.01 22.08 2.79
CA LYS A 451 -32.82 22.32 3.99
C LYS A 451 -32.23 21.59 5.20
N ALA A 452 -31.86 20.31 5.04
CA ALA A 452 -31.17 19.52 6.07
C ALA A 452 -29.81 20.11 6.45
N ALA A 453 -29.07 20.68 5.49
CA ALA A 453 -27.81 21.34 5.76
C ALA A 453 -28.00 22.63 6.57
N GLN A 454 -29.08 23.39 6.32
CA GLN A 454 -29.45 24.56 7.11
C GLN A 454 -29.87 24.18 8.54
N SER A 455 -30.51 23.02 8.75
CA SER A 455 -30.82 22.49 10.08
C SER A 455 -29.67 21.73 10.76
N LYS A 456 -28.51 21.60 10.11
CA LYS A 456 -27.35 20.80 10.57
C LYS A 456 -27.64 19.29 10.71
N GLU A 457 -28.62 18.79 9.97
CA GLU A 457 -29.01 17.38 9.94
C GLU A 457 -28.45 16.64 8.71
N ALA A 458 -27.84 17.36 7.76
CA ALA A 458 -27.25 16.73 6.57
C ALA A 458 -25.94 15.99 6.91
N ASP A 459 -25.85 14.75 6.45
CA ASP A 459 -24.72 13.86 6.66
C ASP A 459 -23.95 13.56 5.35
N ALA A 460 -22.96 12.68 5.42
CA ALA A 460 -22.19 12.24 4.25
C ALA A 460 -23.03 11.45 3.24
N ALA A 461 -24.06 10.73 3.69
CA ALA A 461 -24.97 9.98 2.82
C ALA A 461 -25.77 10.94 1.92
N CYS A 462 -26.23 12.06 2.47
CA CYS A 462 -26.89 13.13 1.72
C CYS A 462 -25.99 13.67 0.59
N ALA A 463 -24.69 13.88 0.86
CA ALA A 463 -23.74 14.36 -0.15
C ALA A 463 -23.50 13.32 -1.25
N ASN A 464 -23.40 12.04 -0.90
CA ASN A 464 -23.23 10.95 -1.85
C ASN A 464 -24.45 10.78 -2.75
N ALA A 465 -25.67 10.83 -2.18
CA ALA A 465 -26.90 10.74 -2.95
C ALA A 465 -27.03 11.87 -3.99
N VAL A 466 -26.69 13.11 -3.60
CA VAL A 466 -26.65 14.25 -4.55
C VAL A 466 -25.61 14.04 -5.65
N ALA A 467 -24.41 13.56 -5.30
CA ALA A 467 -23.36 13.30 -6.28
C ALA A 467 -23.78 12.21 -7.30
N SER A 468 -24.32 11.09 -6.83
CA SER A 468 -24.85 10.02 -7.69
C SER A 468 -25.96 10.53 -8.59
N LEU A 469 -26.95 11.23 -8.04
CA LEU A 469 -28.07 11.77 -8.83
C LEU A 469 -27.61 12.79 -9.87
N ASN A 470 -26.60 13.61 -9.55
CA ASN A 470 -26.03 14.54 -10.53
C ASN A 470 -25.34 13.79 -11.68
N ASN A 471 -24.61 12.72 -11.39
CA ASN A 471 -23.99 11.88 -12.41
C ASN A 471 -25.03 11.17 -13.29
N ILE A 472 -26.02 10.54 -12.65
CA ILE A 472 -27.15 9.88 -13.34
C ILE A 472 -27.86 10.88 -14.27
N LYS A 473 -28.25 12.03 -13.73
CA LYS A 473 -28.90 13.11 -14.48
C LYS A 473 -28.05 13.53 -15.69
N ALA A 474 -26.76 13.83 -15.49
CA ALA A 474 -25.90 14.32 -16.55
C ALA A 474 -25.69 13.31 -17.69
N ILE A 475 -25.56 12.01 -17.37
CA ILE A 475 -25.42 10.96 -18.39
C ILE A 475 -26.72 10.80 -19.17
N ILE A 476 -27.87 10.74 -18.49
CA ILE A 476 -29.18 10.56 -19.14
C ILE A 476 -29.55 11.79 -19.99
N GLU A 477 -29.27 13.01 -19.53
CA GLU A 477 -29.46 14.23 -20.33
C GLU A 477 -28.61 14.22 -21.61
N ALA A 478 -27.39 13.68 -21.55
CA ALA A 478 -26.56 13.48 -22.74
C ALA A 478 -27.20 12.47 -23.69
N PHE A 479 -27.68 11.32 -23.18
CA PHE A 479 -28.38 10.32 -23.99
C PHE A 479 -29.65 10.86 -24.65
N ALA A 480 -30.48 11.59 -23.90
CA ALA A 480 -31.67 12.27 -24.45
C ALA A 480 -31.30 13.27 -25.56
N SER A 481 -30.15 13.95 -25.41
CA SER A 481 -29.60 14.86 -26.41
C SER A 481 -28.89 14.15 -27.58
N LYS A 482 -28.97 12.81 -27.66
CA LYS A 482 -28.30 11.96 -28.65
C LYS A 482 -26.77 12.13 -28.66
N ARG A 483 -26.19 12.33 -27.47
CA ARG A 483 -24.75 12.57 -27.28
C ARG A 483 -24.18 11.63 -26.23
N LEU A 484 -22.89 11.34 -26.36
CA LEU A 484 -22.12 10.67 -25.32
C LEU A 484 -21.50 11.71 -24.38
N PRO A 485 -21.51 11.50 -23.05
CA PRO A 485 -20.79 12.35 -22.11
C PRO A 485 -19.28 12.10 -22.26
N LEU A 486 -18.62 13.00 -22.99
CA LEU A 486 -17.16 12.94 -23.24
C LEU A 486 -16.34 13.65 -22.15
N GLY A 487 -16.99 14.39 -21.25
CA GLY A 487 -16.31 15.04 -20.12
C GLY A 487 -15.79 14.02 -19.09
N GLU A 488 -14.77 14.42 -18.33
CA GLU A 488 -14.28 13.65 -17.18
C GLU A 488 -15.32 13.69 -16.06
N MET A 489 -16.16 12.66 -16.00
CA MET A 489 -17.05 12.40 -14.86
C MET A 489 -16.39 11.42 -13.91
N LYS A 490 -16.53 11.66 -12.61
CA LYS A 490 -16.01 10.78 -11.55
C LYS A 490 -17.20 10.18 -10.81
N GLU A 491 -17.09 8.91 -10.45
CA GLU A 491 -18.09 8.19 -9.69
C GLU A 491 -18.25 8.79 -8.29
N SER A 492 -19.46 8.76 -7.76
CA SER A 492 -19.76 9.28 -6.43
C SER A 492 -18.96 8.60 -5.31
N TRP A 493 -18.68 7.30 -5.43
CA TRP A 493 -18.03 6.48 -4.41
C TRP A 493 -16.49 6.45 -4.46
N THR A 494 -15.88 7.15 -5.43
CA THR A 494 -14.40 7.25 -5.54
C THR A 494 -13.84 8.49 -4.84
N ARG A 495 -14.68 9.46 -4.45
CA ARG A 495 -14.26 10.63 -3.67
C ARG A 495 -14.33 10.34 -2.18
N GLY A 496 -13.23 10.59 -1.45
CA GLY A 496 -13.17 10.40 0.00
C GLY A 496 -14.22 11.18 0.79
N THR A 497 -14.68 12.33 0.28
CA THR A 497 -15.84 13.08 0.78
C THR A 497 -16.48 13.90 -0.35
N ASN A 498 -17.76 13.67 -0.65
CA ASN A 498 -18.54 14.55 -1.51
C ASN A 498 -18.97 15.80 -0.72
N SER A 499 -18.99 16.97 -1.37
CA SER A 499 -19.39 18.21 -0.71
C SER A 499 -20.91 18.41 -0.78
N ILE A 500 -21.48 18.81 0.35
CA ILE A 500 -22.89 19.22 0.41
C ILE A 500 -23.04 20.55 -0.36
N PRO A 501 -24.04 20.68 -1.24
CA PRO A 501 -24.31 21.95 -1.91
C PRO A 501 -24.55 23.05 -0.90
N VAL A 502 -23.68 24.07 -0.89
CA VAL A 502 -23.78 25.18 0.07
C VAL A 502 -25.09 25.94 -0.17
N PRO A 503 -25.96 26.13 0.84
CA PRO A 503 -27.07 27.04 0.72
C PRO A 503 -26.50 28.44 0.44
N LYS A 504 -26.98 29.12 -0.61
CA LYS A 504 -26.63 30.52 -0.81
C LYS A 504 -27.04 31.24 0.48
N ARG A 505 -26.06 31.78 1.22
CA ARG A 505 -26.30 32.61 2.40
C ARG A 505 -27.23 33.72 1.94
N ASP A 506 -28.43 33.79 2.51
CA ASP A 506 -29.29 34.96 2.33
C ASP A 506 -28.43 36.17 2.71
N ARG A 507 -28.21 37.02 1.71
CA ARG A 507 -27.63 38.34 1.90
C ARG A 507 -28.54 38.99 2.94
N GLU A 508 -27.99 39.26 4.13
CA GLU A 508 -28.70 39.90 5.23
C GLU A 508 -29.64 40.95 4.66
N ALA A 509 -30.95 40.73 4.85
CA ALA A 509 -31.94 41.74 4.55
C ALA A 509 -31.49 43.02 5.26
N PRO A 510 -31.35 44.17 4.57
CA PRO A 510 -31.01 45.40 5.25
C PRO A 510 -32.15 45.71 6.22
N ARG A 511 -31.87 45.62 7.52
CA ARG A 511 -32.73 46.21 8.54
C ARG A 511 -32.79 47.71 8.27
N GLY A 512 -34.00 48.21 8.01
CA GLY A 512 -34.38 49.60 8.20
C GLY A 512 -33.99 50.59 7.10
N ALA A 513 -34.95 50.86 6.22
CA ALA A 513 -35.35 52.23 5.87
C ALA A 513 -36.72 52.15 5.18
N MET A 514 -37.71 52.87 5.71
CA MET A 514 -39.04 52.99 5.09
C MET A 514 -38.93 53.50 3.64
N PRO A 515 -39.90 53.18 2.76
CA PRO A 515 -39.96 53.78 1.43
C PRO A 515 -40.23 55.29 1.56
N PRO A 516 -39.56 56.16 0.77
CA PRO A 516 -39.93 57.56 0.69
C PRO A 516 -41.26 57.71 -0.08
N PRO A 517 -42.06 58.76 0.20
CA PRO A 517 -43.40 58.93 -0.34
C PRO A 517 -43.38 59.29 -1.84
N PRO A 518 -44.49 59.08 -2.57
CA PRO A 518 -44.53 59.25 -4.01
C PRO A 518 -44.59 60.73 -4.40
N GLY A 519 -43.61 61.19 -5.18
CA GLY A 519 -43.65 62.49 -5.85
C GLY A 519 -42.28 63.03 -6.23
N LEU A 520 -42.09 63.28 -7.52
CA LEU A 520 -41.05 64.07 -8.22
C LEU A 520 -39.86 63.31 -8.86
N PRO A 521 -39.39 63.80 -10.03
CA PRO A 521 -39.10 62.96 -11.18
C PRO A 521 -37.61 62.67 -11.41
N ALA A 522 -37.38 61.66 -12.26
CA ALA A 522 -36.08 61.20 -12.72
C ALA A 522 -35.25 62.30 -13.41
N THR A 523 -33.96 62.33 -13.11
CA THR A 523 -32.94 62.90 -14.00
C THR A 523 -31.89 61.84 -14.33
N SER A 524 -31.80 61.62 -15.64
CA SER A 524 -30.79 60.82 -16.33
C SER A 524 -29.42 61.47 -16.28
N GLU A 525 -28.37 60.65 -16.32
CA GLU A 525 -27.25 60.74 -17.29
C GLU A 525 -26.38 59.47 -17.12
N ALA A 526 -26.47 58.47 -17.99
CA ALA A 526 -25.76 58.34 -19.27
C ALA A 526 -24.24 58.54 -19.11
N ARG A 527 -23.39 57.54 -19.32
CA ARG A 527 -23.07 57.04 -20.67
C ARG A 527 -22.07 55.85 -20.63
N LYS A 528 -22.36 54.88 -21.52
CA LYS A 528 -21.45 54.21 -22.50
C LYS A 528 -20.30 53.32 -21.97
N ARG A 529 -19.94 52.21 -22.60
CA ARG A 529 -20.46 51.39 -23.73
C ARG A 529 -19.57 50.13 -23.82
N ARG A 530 -20.19 49.01 -24.21
CA ARG A 530 -19.74 47.97 -25.16
C ARG A 530 -18.44 47.17 -24.92
N SER A 531 -18.63 45.90 -24.53
CA SER A 531 -18.38 44.66 -25.31
C SER A 531 -17.18 44.57 -26.29
N ASN A 532 -16.28 43.60 -26.09
CA ASN A 532 -16.14 42.39 -26.94
C ASN A 532 -14.87 41.57 -26.60
N SER A 533 -15.00 40.25 -26.56
CA SER A 533 -13.91 39.27 -26.85
C SER A 533 -13.80 39.04 -28.38
N PRO A 534 -12.91 38.22 -29.00
CA PRO A 534 -11.96 37.23 -28.46
C PRO A 534 -10.59 37.08 -29.22
N ARG A 535 -9.82 36.04 -28.86
CA ARG A 535 -8.80 35.25 -29.61
C ARG A 535 -7.29 35.59 -29.52
N ALA A 536 -6.62 34.61 -28.91
CA ALA A 536 -5.43 33.85 -29.33
C ALA A 536 -4.01 34.47 -29.26
N PRO A 537 -2.98 33.62 -29.00
CA PRO A 537 -1.67 34.02 -28.48
C PRO A 537 -0.56 33.92 -29.53
N ASP A 538 0.43 34.81 -29.46
CA ASP A 538 1.78 34.52 -29.96
C ASP A 538 2.76 35.60 -29.51
N ARG A 539 3.85 35.20 -28.83
CA ARG A 539 5.24 35.59 -29.15
C ARG A 539 6.25 35.12 -28.09
N LYS A 540 7.40 34.76 -28.65
CA LYS A 540 8.61 34.13 -28.09
C LYS A 540 9.48 35.07 -27.23
N ARG A 541 10.42 34.42 -26.51
CA ARG A 541 11.76 34.84 -25.99
C ARG A 541 11.84 35.40 -24.56
N PRO A 542 13.03 35.35 -23.89
CA PRO A 542 13.95 34.22 -23.74
C PRO A 542 14.49 34.05 -22.29
N ARG A 543 15.22 32.95 -22.11
CA ARG A 543 16.09 32.49 -21.01
C ARG A 543 17.07 33.56 -20.47
N ASN A 544 17.22 33.74 -19.15
CA ASN A 544 18.54 33.67 -18.49
C ASN A 544 18.48 33.56 -16.94
N ASN A 545 19.53 32.92 -16.43
CA ASN A 545 19.91 32.60 -15.04
C ASN A 545 19.98 33.81 -14.09
N GLN A 546 19.74 33.56 -12.79
CA GLN A 546 20.72 33.89 -11.74
C GLN A 546 20.45 33.11 -10.45
N ASN A 547 21.52 32.50 -9.96
CA ASN A 547 21.67 31.80 -8.69
C ASN A 547 21.74 32.78 -7.49
N SER A 548 21.52 32.21 -6.31
CA SER A 548 22.19 32.50 -5.02
C SER A 548 21.96 33.86 -4.35
N HIS A 549 21.36 33.87 -3.16
CA HIS A 549 22.09 33.83 -1.88
C HIS A 549 21.14 33.93 -0.66
N GLU A 550 21.52 33.19 0.38
CA GLU A 550 21.42 33.52 1.82
C GLU A 550 20.07 33.64 2.55
N SER A 551 19.89 32.68 3.47
CA SER A 551 19.24 32.92 4.77
C SER A 551 20.04 33.94 5.59
N PRO A 552 19.42 34.66 6.55
CA PRO A 552 19.50 34.13 7.92
C PRO A 552 18.27 34.33 8.81
N ARG A 553 18.21 33.40 9.77
CA ARG A 553 17.48 33.40 11.05
C ARG A 553 17.31 34.79 11.71
N ARG A 554 16.11 35.04 12.28
CA ARG A 554 15.88 35.58 13.65
C ARG A 554 14.37 35.55 13.95
N SER A 555 13.94 34.65 14.83
CA SER A 555 13.59 34.91 16.24
C SER A 555 12.47 35.93 16.46
N ARG A 556 11.34 35.46 17.01
CA ARG A 556 10.65 36.16 18.10
C ARG A 556 9.73 35.21 18.87
N ARG A 557 10.14 34.97 20.12
CA ARG A 557 9.31 34.50 21.24
C ARG A 557 8.41 35.66 21.72
N GLY A 558 7.28 35.30 22.34
CA GLY A 558 6.44 36.12 23.21
C GLY A 558 5.12 36.49 22.54
N GLY A 559 3.92 36.18 23.05
CA GLY A 559 3.50 35.87 24.41
C GLY A 559 2.52 36.96 24.90
N ARG A 560 1.34 36.54 25.36
CA ARG A 560 0.18 37.29 25.92
C ARG A 560 -0.81 37.91 24.92
N ARG A 561 -1.99 37.30 24.80
CA ARG A 561 -3.14 37.56 25.69
C ARG A 561 -3.95 36.28 25.86
#